data_AF-A0A2X3II96-F1
#
_entry.id   AF-A0A2X3II96-F1
#
_cell.length_a   1.000
_cell.length_b   1.000
_cell.length_c   1.000
_cell.angle_alpha   90.00
_cell.angle_beta   90.00
_cell.angle_gamma   90.00
#
_symmetry.space_group_name_H-M   'P 1'
#
loop_
_entity.id
_entity.type
_entity.pdbx_description
1 polymer ?
#
loop_
_entity_poly.entity_id
_entity_poly.type
_entity_poly.pdbx_seq_one_letter_code
_entity_poly.pdbx_strand_id
1 'polypeptide(L)'
;MIGKVHPQTAPARTVLEKEGFRYLNYIDIFDGGPTLECDIDRVRAIRKSRLVTTEAGETSPGDWPLCLVANEQYHQFRALLVHADPDGDTLTLSARELDMLKCHAGDQCAWCA
;
A
#
# COMPACT_ATOMS: atom_id res chain seq x y z
N MET A 1 28.51 -12.52 -7.87
CA MET A 1 27.75 -13.78 -7.63
C MET A 1 26.41 -13.61 -8.32
N ILE A 2 26.12 -14.40 -9.35
CA ILE A 2 24.93 -14.24 -10.19
C ILE A 2 23.68 -14.69 -9.41
N GLY A 3 22.58 -13.92 -9.46
CA GLY A 3 21.29 -14.31 -8.91
C GLY A 3 21.10 -14.09 -7.40
N LYS A 4 22.00 -13.39 -6.71
CA LYS A 4 21.78 -12.96 -5.32
C LYS A 4 21.39 -11.48 -5.27
N VAL A 5 20.36 -11.18 -4.50
CA VAL A 5 20.04 -9.80 -4.11
C VAL A 5 21.22 -9.19 -3.34
N HIS A 6 21.53 -7.93 -3.64
CA HIS A 6 22.46 -7.16 -2.84
C HIS A 6 21.91 -7.05 -1.41
N PRO A 7 22.74 -7.05 -0.35
CA PRO A 7 22.25 -6.96 1.03
C PRO A 7 21.33 -5.76 1.28
N GLN A 8 21.54 -4.65 0.55
CA GLN A 8 20.70 -3.46 0.61
C GLN A 8 19.32 -3.61 -0.05
N THR A 9 19.12 -4.61 -0.93
CA THR A 9 17.84 -4.86 -1.62
C THR A 9 17.05 -6.04 -1.04
N ALA A 10 17.61 -6.75 -0.06
CA ALA A 10 16.92 -7.83 0.64
C ALA A 10 15.60 -7.39 1.33
N PRO A 11 15.50 -6.20 1.97
CA PRO A 11 14.23 -5.74 2.55
C PRO A 11 13.16 -5.49 1.48
N ALA A 12 13.54 -4.85 0.37
CA ALA A 12 12.62 -4.57 -0.74
C ALA A 12 12.09 -5.87 -1.38
N ARG A 13 12.97 -6.87 -1.57
CA ARG A 13 12.56 -8.20 -2.02
C ARG A 13 11.52 -8.83 -1.08
N THR A 14 11.74 -8.74 0.23
CA THR A 14 10.82 -9.32 1.22
C THR A 14 9.44 -8.67 1.15
N VAL A 15 9.39 -7.35 0.93
CA VAL A 15 8.12 -6.61 0.72
C VAL A 15 7.42 -7.09 -0.56
N LEU A 16 8.15 -7.18 -1.68
CA LEU A 16 7.59 -7.65 -2.96
C LEU A 16 7.09 -9.10 -2.88
N GLU A 17 7.82 -10.00 -2.22
CA GLU A 17 7.40 -11.39 -2.04
C GLU A 17 6.11 -11.47 -1.19
N LYS A 18 5.94 -10.62 -0.17
CA LYS A 18 4.68 -10.51 0.59
C LYS A 18 3.52 -9.98 -0.25
N GLU A 19 3.81 -9.14 -1.24
CA GLU A 19 2.83 -8.66 -2.22
C GLU A 19 2.48 -9.72 -3.28
N GLY A 20 3.20 -10.85 -3.34
CA GLY A 20 2.93 -11.95 -4.27
C GLY A 20 3.93 -12.08 -5.42
N PHE A 21 4.96 -11.23 -5.45
CA PHE A 21 6.01 -11.33 -6.45
C PHE A 21 6.88 -12.57 -6.23
N ARG A 22 7.39 -13.13 -7.33
CA ARG A 22 8.24 -14.32 -7.32
C ARG A 22 9.38 -14.18 -8.30
N TYR A 23 10.48 -14.84 -8.01
CA TYR A 23 11.61 -14.96 -8.91
C TYR A 23 11.30 -16.01 -9.99
N LEU A 24 11.37 -15.61 -11.27
CA LEU A 24 11.08 -16.48 -12.43
C LEU A 24 12.32 -16.84 -13.24
N ASN A 25 13.51 -16.84 -12.60
CA ASN A 25 14.79 -17.19 -13.22
C ASN A 25 15.32 -16.19 -14.27
N TYR A 26 14.85 -14.94 -14.23
CA TYR A 26 15.39 -13.84 -15.04
C TYR A 26 16.38 -13.01 -14.22
N ILE A 27 17.47 -12.60 -14.87
CA ILE A 27 18.48 -11.72 -14.29
C ILE A 27 18.57 -10.44 -15.10
N ASP A 28 18.74 -9.31 -14.42
CA ASP A 28 19.04 -8.04 -15.06
C ASP A 28 20.41 -8.12 -15.75
N ILE A 29 20.49 -7.65 -17.00
CA ILE A 29 21.68 -7.77 -17.84
C ILE A 29 22.80 -6.77 -17.47
N PHE A 30 22.48 -5.73 -16.69
CA PHE A 30 23.43 -4.70 -16.28
C PHE A 30 24.06 -5.03 -14.94
N ASP A 31 23.26 -5.45 -13.95
CA ASP A 31 23.76 -5.70 -12.59
C ASP A 31 23.70 -7.16 -12.12
N GLY A 32 23.10 -8.06 -12.91
CA GLY A 32 22.99 -9.49 -12.58
C GLY A 32 22.05 -9.79 -11.40
N GLY A 33 21.24 -8.80 -10.99
CA GLY A 33 20.24 -8.91 -9.94
C GLY A 33 19.01 -9.72 -10.37
N PRO A 34 18.28 -10.34 -9.43
CA PRO A 34 17.10 -11.12 -9.76
C PRO A 34 15.90 -10.25 -10.12
N THR A 35 15.21 -10.57 -11.21
CA THR A 35 13.92 -9.96 -11.57
C THR A 35 12.78 -10.67 -10.85
N LEU A 36 11.91 -9.88 -10.20
CA LEU A 36 10.71 -10.38 -9.54
C LEU A 36 9.47 -9.99 -10.34
N GLU A 37 8.53 -10.93 -10.49
CA GLU A 37 7.34 -10.75 -11.31
C GLU A 37 6.08 -11.20 -10.56
N CYS A 38 4.95 -10.55 -10.85
CA CYS A 38 3.63 -10.87 -10.33
C CYS A 38 2.57 -10.46 -11.35
N ASP A 39 1.52 -11.28 -11.51
CA ASP A 39 0.32 -10.84 -12.24
C ASP A 39 -0.38 -9.75 -11.42
N ILE A 40 -0.89 -8.70 -12.08
CA ILE A 40 -1.53 -7.55 -11.40
C ILE A 40 -2.61 -8.00 -10.41
N ASP A 41 -3.48 -8.94 -10.82
CA ASP A 41 -4.57 -9.47 -9.99
C ASP A 41 -4.10 -10.32 -8.79
N ARG A 42 -2.81 -10.66 -8.74
CA ARG A 42 -2.19 -11.38 -7.63
C ARG A 42 -1.46 -10.47 -6.65
N VAL A 43 -1.25 -9.20 -6.99
CA VAL A 43 -0.65 -8.23 -6.08
C VAL A 43 -1.59 -8.05 -4.89
N ARG A 44 -1.12 -8.36 -3.67
CA ARG A 44 -1.94 -8.33 -2.45
C ARG A 44 -2.63 -6.98 -2.27
N ALA A 45 -1.89 -5.88 -2.38
CA ALA A 45 -2.41 -4.53 -2.22
C ALA A 45 -3.47 -4.17 -3.26
N ILE A 46 -3.38 -4.70 -4.49
CA ILE A 46 -4.40 -4.49 -5.52
C ILE A 46 -5.63 -5.33 -5.23
N ARG A 47 -5.44 -6.64 -5.00
CA ARG A 47 -6.53 -7.60 -4.80
C ARG A 47 -7.33 -7.34 -3.53
N LYS A 48 -6.69 -6.86 -2.46
CA LYS A 48 -7.32 -6.56 -1.17
C LYS A 48 -7.75 -5.10 -1.03
N SER A 49 -7.43 -4.24 -2.01
CA SER A 49 -7.89 -2.86 -1.97
C SER A 49 -9.40 -2.80 -2.11
N ARG A 50 -10.03 -1.90 -1.34
CA ARG A 50 -11.43 -1.53 -1.48
C ARG A 50 -11.58 -0.02 -1.36
N LEU A 51 -12.68 0.50 -1.89
CA LEU A 51 -13.05 1.89 -1.70
C LEU A 51 -13.82 2.04 -0.39
N VAL A 52 -13.42 3.03 0.42
CA VAL A 52 -14.07 3.39 1.68
C VAL A 52 -14.41 4.86 1.68
N THR A 53 -15.48 5.23 2.40
CA THR A 53 -15.90 6.63 2.54
C THR A 53 -15.18 7.26 3.72
N THR A 54 -14.56 8.42 3.51
CA THR A 54 -13.88 9.14 4.59
C THR A 54 -14.86 9.89 5.47
N GLU A 55 -14.57 9.96 6.76
CA GLU A 55 -15.31 10.80 7.72
C GLU A 55 -14.32 11.62 8.54
N ALA A 56 -14.69 12.86 8.85
CA ALA A 56 -13.88 13.71 9.71
C ALA A 56 -14.09 13.29 11.17
N GLY A 57 -13.00 13.00 11.87
CA GLY A 57 -13.04 12.70 13.29
C GLY A 57 -11.65 12.39 13.84
N GLU A 58 -11.56 12.29 15.16
CA GLU A 58 -10.35 11.74 15.78
C GLU A 58 -10.49 10.23 15.81
N THR A 59 -9.51 9.53 15.26
CA THR A 59 -9.44 8.08 15.37
C THR A 59 -9.33 7.74 16.85
N SER A 60 -10.33 7.02 17.37
CA SER A 60 -10.27 6.53 18.75
C SER A 60 -9.05 5.60 18.90
N PRO A 61 -8.37 5.61 20.06
CA PRO A 61 -7.28 4.67 20.33
C PRO A 61 -7.84 3.26 20.54
N GLY A 62 -8.32 2.64 19.46
CA GLY A 62 -8.35 1.19 19.33
C GLY A 62 -6.97 0.72 18.90
N ASP A 63 -6.58 -0.50 19.27
CA ASP A 63 -5.41 -1.19 18.73
C ASP A 63 -5.67 -1.62 17.26
N TRP A 64 -5.97 -0.66 16.41
CA TRP A 64 -6.19 -0.87 14.99
C TRP A 64 -4.85 -1.06 14.28
N PRO A 65 -4.76 -1.96 13.27
CA PRO A 65 -3.55 -2.11 12.48
C PRO A 65 -3.29 -0.86 11.62
N LEU A 66 -2.04 -0.69 11.20
CA LEU A 66 -1.70 0.27 10.15
C LEU A 66 -2.26 -0.23 8.81
N CYS A 67 -3.06 0.62 8.17
CA CYS A 67 -3.62 0.40 6.85
C CYS A 67 -3.03 1.40 5.86
N LEU A 68 -2.83 0.97 4.61
CA LEU A 68 -2.46 1.86 3.51
C LEU A 68 -3.73 2.49 2.95
N VAL A 69 -3.74 3.81 2.85
CA VAL A 69 -4.85 4.59 2.29
C VAL A 69 -4.32 5.48 1.19
N ALA A 70 -5.02 5.56 0.07
CA ALA A 70 -4.70 6.44 -1.03
C ALA A 70 -5.94 7.19 -1.53
N ASN A 71 -5.74 8.42 -1.97
CA ASN A 71 -6.81 9.16 -2.65
C ASN A 71 -6.99 8.64 -4.09
N GLU A 72 -8.15 8.92 -4.68
CA GLU A 72 -8.49 8.54 -6.07
C GLU A 72 -8.16 9.66 -7.09
N GLN A 73 -7.19 10.54 -6.77
CA GLN A 73 -6.85 11.69 -7.60
C GLN A 73 -5.59 11.43 -8.43
N TYR A 74 -5.75 11.14 -9.72
CA TYR A 74 -4.64 10.81 -10.61
C TYR A 74 -3.51 11.87 -10.63
N HIS A 75 -3.84 13.15 -10.77
CA HIS A 75 -2.83 14.23 -10.84
C HIS A 75 -2.24 14.62 -9.48
N GLN A 76 -2.96 14.33 -8.39
CA GLN A 76 -2.57 14.71 -7.03
C GLN A 76 -2.56 13.49 -6.11
N PHE A 77 -2.05 12.38 -6.63
CA PHE A 77 -2.04 11.11 -5.90
C PHE A 77 -1.32 11.29 -4.55
N ARG A 78 -1.97 10.84 -3.48
CA ARG A 78 -1.42 10.81 -2.12
C ARG A 78 -1.74 9.48 -1.49
N ALA A 79 -0.81 8.97 -0.69
CA ALA A 79 -1.02 7.81 0.15
C ALA A 79 -0.43 8.01 1.55
N LEU A 80 -1.09 7.44 2.56
CA LEU A 80 -0.71 7.49 3.96
C LEU A 80 -0.83 6.11 4.60
N LEU A 81 -0.10 5.91 5.68
CA LEU A 81 -0.36 4.85 6.65
C LEU A 81 -1.17 5.45 7.81
N VAL A 82 -2.33 4.86 8.08
CA VAL A 82 -3.23 5.31 9.16
C VAL A 82 -3.68 4.12 10.00
N HIS A 83 -3.91 4.33 11.29
CA HIS A 83 -4.55 3.32 12.13
C HIS A 83 -6.05 3.33 11.85
N ALA A 84 -6.60 2.22 11.38
CA ALA A 84 -8.01 2.12 11.00
C ALA A 84 -8.56 0.71 11.19
N ASP A 85 -9.85 0.61 11.49
CA ASP A 85 -10.57 -0.66 11.50
C ASP A 85 -10.49 -1.31 10.11
N PRO A 86 -9.90 -2.52 9.98
CA PRO A 86 -9.71 -3.12 8.69
C PRO A 86 -10.99 -3.58 8.02
N ASP A 87 -12.04 -3.83 8.80
CA ASP A 87 -13.30 -4.35 8.29
C ASP A 87 -14.40 -3.27 8.20
N GLY A 88 -14.11 -2.05 8.66
CA GLY A 88 -15.07 -0.94 8.68
C GLY A 88 -15.31 -0.30 7.30
N ASP A 89 -16.56 0.01 6.95
CA ASP A 89 -16.94 0.63 5.67
C ASP A 89 -16.62 2.13 5.57
N THR A 90 -16.32 2.76 6.72
CA THR A 90 -15.94 4.16 6.82
C THR A 90 -14.53 4.29 7.38
N LEU A 91 -13.83 5.33 6.94
CA LEU A 91 -12.48 5.66 7.36
C LEU A 91 -12.49 7.00 8.09
N THR A 92 -12.46 6.96 9.43
CA THR A 92 -12.30 8.16 10.25
C THR A 92 -10.88 8.69 10.09
N LEU A 93 -10.76 9.95 9.67
CA LEU A 93 -9.48 10.65 9.50
C LEU A 93 -9.50 11.96 10.25
N SER A 94 -8.39 12.26 10.92
CA SER A 94 -8.16 13.58 11.52
C SER A 94 -8.13 14.66 10.44
N ALA A 95 -8.37 15.90 10.83
CA ALA A 95 -8.27 17.04 9.91
C ALA A 95 -6.88 17.13 9.25
N ARG A 96 -5.83 16.71 9.97
CA ARG A 96 -4.46 16.66 9.45
C ARG A 96 -4.30 15.58 8.38
N GLU A 97 -4.86 14.39 8.59
CA GLU A 97 -4.77 13.28 7.63
C GLU A 97 -5.56 13.58 6.35
N LEU A 98 -6.76 14.16 6.47
CA LEU A 98 -7.55 14.64 5.32
C LEU A 98 -6.77 15.66 4.48
N ASP A 99 -6.14 16.66 5.11
CA ASP A 99 -5.32 17.64 4.38
C ASP A 99 -4.08 17.01 3.72
N MET A 100 -3.42 16.06 4.39
CA MET A 100 -2.26 15.34 3.83
C MET A 100 -2.66 14.46 2.63
N LEU A 101 -3.84 13.81 2.69
CA LEU A 101 -4.41 13.03 1.59
C LEU A 101 -5.04 13.90 0.49
N LYS A 102 -5.25 15.20 0.74
CA LYS A 102 -5.96 16.10 -0.17
C LYS A 102 -7.36 15.60 -0.52
N CYS A 103 -8.07 15.09 0.48
CA CYS A 103 -9.48 14.71 0.40
C CYS A 103 -10.32 15.41 1.48
N HIS A 104 -11.62 15.39 1.29
CA HIS A 104 -12.61 15.89 2.24
C HIS A 104 -13.38 14.72 2.83
N ALA A 105 -14.08 14.96 3.94
CA ALA A 105 -15.04 13.98 4.45
C ALA A 105 -16.15 13.75 3.42
N GLY A 106 -16.51 12.48 3.21
CA GLY A 106 -17.45 12.02 2.20
C GLY A 106 -16.81 11.60 0.88
N ASP A 107 -15.51 11.86 0.68
CA ASP A 107 -14.79 11.38 -0.50
C ASP A 107 -14.53 9.86 -0.40
N GLN A 108 -14.38 9.22 -1.56
CA GLN A 108 -13.90 7.83 -1.62
C GLN A 108 -12.37 7.79 -1.69
N CYS A 109 -11.79 6.87 -0.92
CA CYS A 109 -10.36 6.56 -0.95
C CYS A 109 -10.14 5.06 -1.11
N ALA A 110 -9.11 4.68 -1.85
CA ALA A 110 -8.60 3.31 -1.82
C ALA A 110 -7.98 3.02 -0.46
N TRP A 111 -8.27 1.83 0.04
CA TRP A 111 -7.84 1.37 1.35
C TRP A 111 -7.39 -0.09 1.25
N CYS A 112 -6.30 -0.45 1.92
CA CYS A 112 -5.82 -1.83 2.05
C CYS A 112 -5.15 -2.08 3.41
N ALA A 113 -5.64 -3.08 4.16
CA ALA A 113 -4.93 -3.70 5.30
C ALA A 113 -3.98 -4.80 4.86
#